data_AF-A0A919DIN7-F1
#
_entry.id   AF-A0A919DIN7-F1
#
_cell.length_a   1.000
_cell.length_b   1.000
_cell.length_c   1.000
_cell.angle_alpha   90.00
_cell.angle_beta   90.00
_cell.angle_gamma   90.00
#
_symmetry.space_group_name_H-M   'P 1'
#
loop_
_entity.id
_entity.type
_entity.pdbx_description
1 polymer ?
#
loop_
_entity_poly.entity_id
_entity_poly.type
_entity_poly.pdbx_seq_one_letter_code
_entity_poly.pdbx_strand_id
1 'polypeptide(L)'
;MTKSHGRKSRARTKSRARGAAFASANAGTLHQHTSGPSAADLQPVDPTRWGVDTAPDMRTASALISACIDRCAPCQQSLADKLLDEEAIVLAVLAGSVYTLHAETEQDAGGLASRATQVFFGLVKQAREYRDPGMLPPVVEMLPRESRAALLEDTLDMWTYYGHVDAGLLRERYPSPTGLSTVTVTMEGNDPEKAGPGVVVDLSALGHPAAYGVRTDMTRTGSGLVASVALVPESPEAGYDDLRWRCGWEPYIFQGLPSVDPAWVLKIDRTSGALLGIVRLLDATLRPERQPWEWRKDVYDRILWRAPVPAPPLASAKWLETARRRDTVLLYGPLDAGSDTPADWERLVSVHAYCQFTDRM
;
A
#
# COMPACT_ATOMS: atom_id res chain seq x y z
N MET A 1 53.00 -18.45 -7.32
CA MET A 1 52.28 -17.19 -7.02
C MET A 1 50.93 -17.18 -7.75
N THR A 2 49.85 -17.71 -7.15
CA THR A 2 48.51 -17.79 -7.82
C THR A 2 47.33 -17.55 -6.85
N LYS A 3 47.57 -17.46 -5.53
CA LYS A 3 46.52 -17.32 -4.51
C LYS A 3 45.87 -15.93 -4.44
N SER A 4 46.49 -14.86 -4.96
CA SER A 4 45.98 -13.49 -4.80
C SER A 4 44.86 -13.12 -5.79
N HIS A 5 44.89 -13.67 -7.01
CA HIS A 5 43.88 -13.38 -8.04
C HIS A 5 42.49 -13.91 -7.65
N GLY A 6 42.41 -15.11 -7.06
CA GLY A 6 41.15 -15.69 -6.58
C GLY A 6 40.55 -14.95 -5.38
N ARG A 7 41.38 -14.36 -4.51
CA ARG A 7 40.90 -13.52 -3.38
C ARG A 7 40.38 -12.17 -3.86
N LYS A 8 41.13 -11.49 -4.74
CA LYS A 8 40.68 -10.22 -5.34
C LYS A 8 39.42 -10.39 -6.20
N SER A 9 39.33 -11.45 -6.99
CA SER A 9 38.14 -11.75 -7.79
C SER A 9 36.92 -11.96 -6.90
N ARG A 10 37.03 -12.82 -5.87
CA ARG A 10 35.95 -13.02 -4.88
C ARG A 10 35.56 -11.74 -4.16
N ALA A 11 36.51 -10.90 -3.76
CA ALA A 11 36.21 -9.61 -3.13
C ALA A 11 35.50 -8.64 -4.10
N ARG A 12 35.86 -8.62 -5.39
CA ARG A 12 35.15 -7.84 -6.42
C ARG A 12 33.73 -8.35 -6.65
N THR A 13 33.54 -9.67 -6.75
CA THR A 13 32.20 -10.26 -6.89
C THR A 13 31.34 -9.98 -5.66
N LYS A 14 31.91 -10.08 -4.45
CA LYS A 14 31.21 -9.81 -3.19
C LYS A 14 30.87 -8.33 -3.01
N SER A 15 31.77 -7.43 -3.44
CA SER A 15 31.56 -5.99 -3.50
C SER A 15 30.42 -5.63 -4.48
N ARG A 16 30.45 -6.15 -5.71
CA ARG A 16 29.38 -5.94 -6.71
C ARG A 16 28.04 -6.52 -6.26
N ALA A 17 28.05 -7.75 -5.74
CA ALA A 17 26.84 -8.44 -5.31
C ALA A 17 26.14 -7.78 -4.12
N ARG A 18 26.91 -7.07 -3.28
CA ARG A 18 26.43 -6.53 -2.00
C ARG A 18 26.54 -5.00 -1.91
N GLY A 19 26.85 -4.33 -3.02
CA GLY A 19 27.01 -2.89 -3.08
C GLY A 19 28.21 -2.29 -2.32
N ALA A 20 29.04 -3.09 -1.64
CA ALA A 20 30.03 -2.61 -0.67
C ALA A 20 31.39 -2.22 -1.29
N ALA A 21 32.16 -1.39 -0.58
CA ALA A 21 33.52 -1.03 -0.96
C ALA A 21 34.46 -2.25 -1.03
N PHE A 22 35.33 -2.29 -2.05
CA PHE A 22 36.26 -3.41 -2.29
C PHE A 22 37.21 -3.67 -1.11
N ALA A 23 37.67 -2.62 -0.43
CA ALA A 23 38.58 -2.74 0.71
C ALA A 23 37.93 -3.52 1.86
N SER A 24 36.69 -3.18 2.23
CA SER A 24 35.90 -3.88 3.26
C SER A 24 35.58 -5.32 2.83
N ALA A 25 35.25 -5.53 1.56
CA ALA A 25 35.02 -6.87 1.00
C ALA A 25 36.28 -7.76 1.03
N ASN A 26 37.46 -7.18 0.85
CA ASN A 26 38.74 -7.87 0.89
C ASN A 26 39.25 -8.10 2.33
N ALA A 27 38.92 -7.20 3.26
CA ALA A 27 39.23 -7.27 4.68
C ALA A 27 38.26 -8.17 5.47
N GLY A 28 37.08 -8.47 4.93
CA GLY A 28 36.07 -9.31 5.59
C GLY A 28 35.22 -8.56 6.62
N THR A 29 35.34 -7.24 6.70
CA THR A 29 34.63 -6.34 7.63
C THR A 29 33.35 -5.78 7.00
N LEU A 30 32.65 -6.61 6.21
CA LEU A 30 31.44 -6.18 5.51
C LEU A 30 30.29 -6.06 6.51
N HIS A 31 29.73 -4.86 6.65
CA HIS A 31 28.45 -4.67 7.31
C HIS A 31 27.36 -5.32 6.45
N GLN A 32 26.39 -5.95 7.11
CA GLN A 32 25.21 -6.54 6.47
C GLN A 32 23.98 -5.86 7.04
N HIS A 33 23.13 -5.37 6.14
CA HIS A 33 21.89 -4.69 6.46
C HIS A 33 20.76 -5.46 5.78
N THR A 34 19.73 -5.83 6.55
CA THR A 34 18.58 -6.63 6.07
C THR A 34 17.25 -6.02 6.48
N SER A 35 17.26 -4.84 7.10
CA SER A 35 16.08 -4.21 7.69
C SER A 35 15.22 -3.46 6.68
N GLY A 36 15.67 -3.30 5.43
CA GLY A 36 14.93 -2.62 4.36
C GLY A 36 14.46 -3.56 3.25
N PRO A 37 13.77 -3.02 2.22
CA PRO A 37 13.28 -3.79 1.08
C PRO A 37 14.43 -4.45 0.31
N SER A 38 14.18 -5.64 -0.24
CA SER A 38 15.16 -6.29 -1.11
C SER A 38 15.24 -5.57 -2.45
N ALA A 39 16.35 -5.76 -3.17
CA ALA A 39 16.50 -5.21 -4.52
C ALA A 39 15.38 -5.69 -5.48
N ALA A 40 14.87 -6.91 -5.28
CA ALA A 40 13.77 -7.44 -6.08
C ALA A 40 12.43 -6.76 -5.77
N ASP A 41 12.24 -6.26 -4.54
CA ASP A 41 11.02 -5.55 -4.15
C ASP A 41 11.00 -4.12 -4.70
N LEU A 42 12.18 -3.54 -4.93
CA LEU A 42 12.35 -2.21 -5.54
C LEU A 42 12.32 -2.22 -7.07
N GLN A 43 12.41 -3.40 -7.70
CA GLN A 43 12.48 -3.48 -9.16
C GLN A 43 11.11 -3.18 -9.79
N PRO A 44 11.06 -2.32 -10.82
CA PRO A 44 9.85 -2.14 -11.60
C PRO A 44 9.38 -3.46 -12.21
N VAL A 45 8.10 -3.77 -12.05
CA VAL A 45 7.50 -4.98 -12.64
C VAL A 45 7.49 -4.92 -14.17
N ASP A 46 7.28 -3.72 -14.71
CA ASP A 46 7.36 -3.44 -16.15
C ASP A 46 8.39 -2.31 -16.40
N PRO A 47 9.65 -2.66 -16.73
CA PRO A 47 10.70 -1.68 -17.00
C PRO A 47 10.36 -0.75 -18.17
N THR A 48 9.56 -1.21 -19.14
CA THR A 48 9.24 -0.42 -20.34
C THR A 48 8.41 0.81 -20.02
N ARG A 49 7.58 0.74 -18.97
CA ARG A 49 6.85 1.92 -18.43
C ARG A 49 7.76 2.98 -17.85
N TRP A 50 8.98 2.60 -17.46
CA TRP A 50 10.00 3.53 -16.98
C TRP A 50 10.94 3.99 -18.11
N GLY A 51 10.58 3.72 -19.35
CA GLY A 51 11.37 4.11 -20.53
C GLY A 51 12.65 3.30 -20.73
N VAL A 52 12.75 2.10 -20.14
CA VAL A 52 13.92 1.23 -20.27
C VAL A 52 13.56 -0.19 -20.70
N ASP A 53 14.45 -0.81 -21.48
CA ASP A 53 14.24 -2.17 -21.99
C ASP A 53 14.53 -3.25 -20.93
N THR A 54 15.29 -2.91 -19.89
CA THR A 54 15.71 -3.85 -18.84
C THR A 54 15.55 -3.25 -17.45
N ALA A 55 15.21 -4.10 -16.47
CA ALA A 55 15.02 -3.67 -15.10
C ALA A 55 16.34 -3.12 -14.52
N PRO A 56 16.32 -1.93 -13.86
CA PRO A 56 17.51 -1.38 -13.23
C PRO A 56 18.01 -2.26 -12.07
N ASP A 57 19.32 -2.20 -11.81
CA ASP A 57 19.96 -2.91 -10.70
C ASP A 57 19.74 -2.15 -9.38
N MET A 58 18.73 -2.54 -8.63
CA MET A 58 18.34 -1.88 -7.37
C MET A 58 19.15 -2.30 -6.14
N ARG A 59 20.28 -3.01 -6.31
CA ARG A 59 21.07 -3.53 -5.16
C ARG A 59 21.70 -2.42 -4.32
N THR A 60 22.20 -1.35 -4.95
CA THR A 60 22.78 -0.22 -4.20
C THR A 60 21.69 0.52 -3.42
N ALA A 61 20.53 0.76 -4.05
CA ALA A 61 19.37 1.40 -3.43
C ALA A 61 18.84 0.61 -2.22
N SER A 62 18.62 -0.71 -2.37
CA SER A 62 18.19 -1.60 -1.30
C SER A 62 19.16 -1.61 -0.11
N ALA A 63 20.46 -1.69 -0.38
CA ALA A 63 21.50 -1.65 0.65
C ALA A 63 21.53 -0.30 1.37
N LEU A 64 21.33 0.80 0.64
CA LEU A 64 21.33 2.16 1.20
C LEU A 64 20.13 2.38 2.11
N ILE A 65 18.91 2.00 1.70
CA ILE A 65 17.72 2.09 2.55
C ILE A 65 17.94 1.28 3.84
N SER A 66 18.43 0.04 3.71
CA SER A 66 18.68 -0.82 4.87
C SER A 66 19.72 -0.19 5.82
N ALA A 67 20.77 0.43 5.28
CA ALA A 67 21.76 1.17 6.08
C ALA A 67 21.19 2.43 6.75
N CYS A 68 20.18 3.07 6.15
CA CYS A 68 19.45 4.19 6.75
C CYS A 68 18.61 3.73 7.93
N ILE A 69 17.83 2.66 7.76
CA ILE A 69 17.01 2.04 8.81
C ILE A 69 17.90 1.57 9.98
N ASP A 70 19.04 0.95 9.68
CA ASP A 70 20.02 0.50 10.69
C ASP A 70 20.89 1.64 11.26
N ARG A 71 20.70 2.88 10.81
CA ARG A 71 21.45 4.06 11.24
C ARG A 71 22.98 3.92 11.10
N CYS A 72 23.44 3.21 10.08
CA CYS A 72 24.87 2.96 9.84
C CYS A 72 25.50 4.05 8.96
N ALA A 73 25.88 5.18 9.58
CA ALA A 73 26.43 6.36 8.89
C ALA A 73 27.55 6.08 7.86
N PRO A 74 28.56 5.21 8.13
CA PRO A 74 29.60 4.93 7.13
C PRO A 74 29.08 4.25 5.86
N CYS A 75 28.08 3.39 5.99
CA CYS A 75 27.44 2.71 4.86
C CYS A 75 26.53 3.66 4.10
N GLN A 76 25.80 4.52 4.81
CA GLN A 76 24.94 5.55 4.19
C GLN A 76 25.77 6.46 3.29
N GLN A 77 26.86 7.02 3.81
CA GLN A 77 27.72 7.94 3.05
C GLN A 77 28.32 7.25 1.81
N SER A 78 28.93 6.06 1.99
CA SER A 78 29.55 5.34 0.87
C SER A 78 28.55 4.86 -0.18
N LEU A 79 27.33 4.50 0.20
CA LEU A 79 26.31 4.00 -0.73
C LEU A 79 25.53 5.13 -1.39
N ALA A 80 25.33 6.26 -0.71
CA ALA A 80 24.70 7.46 -1.28
C ALA A 80 25.57 8.02 -2.41
N ASP A 81 26.87 8.19 -2.18
CA ASP A 81 27.80 8.64 -3.23
C ASP A 81 27.79 7.71 -4.44
N LYS A 82 27.76 6.40 -4.18
CA LYS A 82 27.71 5.38 -5.23
C LYS A 82 26.40 5.44 -6.02
N LEU A 83 25.24 5.60 -5.35
CA LEU A 83 23.95 5.69 -6.02
C LEU A 83 23.85 6.95 -6.88
N LEU A 84 24.44 8.08 -6.44
CA LEU A 84 24.50 9.31 -7.23
C LEU A 84 25.37 9.20 -8.49
N ASP A 85 26.28 8.22 -8.53
CA ASP A 85 27.11 7.88 -9.69
C ASP A 85 26.47 6.81 -10.60
N GLU A 86 25.38 6.16 -10.17
CA GLU A 86 24.62 5.20 -10.98
C GLU A 86 23.68 5.91 -11.97
N GLU A 87 23.05 5.11 -12.84
CA GLU A 87 22.08 5.61 -13.81
C GLU A 87 20.91 6.31 -13.11
N ALA A 88 20.47 7.44 -13.67
CA ALA A 88 19.43 8.29 -13.08
C ALA A 88 18.12 7.53 -12.79
N ILE A 89 17.83 6.48 -13.56
CA ILE A 89 16.69 5.59 -13.34
C ILE A 89 16.70 4.95 -11.95
N VAL A 90 17.85 4.62 -11.36
CA VAL A 90 17.90 4.00 -10.02
C VAL A 90 17.34 4.96 -8.98
N LEU A 91 17.76 6.23 -9.03
CA LEU A 91 17.23 7.27 -8.14
C LEU A 91 15.76 7.58 -8.45
N ALA A 92 15.37 7.62 -9.73
CA ALA A 92 13.98 7.88 -10.13
C ALA A 92 13.03 6.78 -9.65
N VAL A 93 13.41 5.51 -9.77
CA VAL A 93 12.64 4.38 -9.25
C VAL A 93 12.56 4.43 -7.74
N LEU A 94 13.69 4.66 -7.06
CA LEU A 94 13.77 4.75 -5.60
C LEU A 94 12.85 5.85 -5.04
N ALA A 95 12.93 7.06 -5.61
CA ALA A 95 12.13 8.21 -5.19
C ALA A 95 10.67 8.08 -5.63
N GLY A 96 10.42 7.69 -6.89
CA GLY A 96 9.07 7.54 -7.43
C GLY A 96 8.24 6.52 -6.67
N SER A 97 8.85 5.42 -6.23
CA SER A 97 8.19 4.37 -5.45
C SER A 97 7.65 4.88 -4.11
N VAL A 98 8.48 5.59 -3.32
CA VAL A 98 8.06 6.07 -2.01
C VAL A 98 7.14 7.29 -2.10
N TYR A 99 7.38 8.18 -3.07
CA TYR A 99 6.53 9.36 -3.23
C TYR A 99 5.19 9.05 -3.89
N THR A 100 5.07 7.96 -4.64
CA THR A 100 3.76 7.48 -5.10
C THR A 100 2.90 7.03 -3.93
N LEU A 101 3.50 6.33 -2.95
CA LEU A 101 2.80 5.99 -1.70
C LEU A 101 2.44 7.25 -0.91
N HIS A 102 3.36 8.21 -0.80
CA HIS A 102 3.11 9.47 -0.10
C HIS A 102 1.98 10.29 -0.73
N ALA A 103 1.93 10.36 -2.07
CA ALA A 103 0.92 11.11 -2.81
C ALA A 103 -0.50 10.53 -2.69
N GLU A 104 -0.66 9.31 -2.16
CA GLU A 104 -1.99 8.72 -1.88
C GLU A 104 -2.65 9.35 -0.66
N THR A 105 -1.85 9.79 0.31
CA THR A 105 -2.35 10.28 1.60
C THR A 105 -2.10 11.77 1.81
N GLU A 106 -1.09 12.33 1.14
CA GLU A 106 -0.62 13.69 1.39
C GLU A 106 -0.74 14.61 0.16
N GLN A 107 -0.96 15.90 0.42
CA GLN A 107 -1.14 16.90 -0.63
C GLN A 107 0.18 17.50 -1.15
N ASP A 108 1.24 17.46 -0.35
CA ASP A 108 2.58 17.96 -0.68
C ASP A 108 3.66 16.93 -0.30
N ALA A 109 4.93 17.23 -0.60
CA ALA A 109 6.05 16.33 -0.31
C ALA A 109 6.54 16.37 1.15
N GLY A 110 5.89 17.16 2.01
CA GLY A 110 6.31 17.54 3.34
C GLY A 110 6.95 18.93 3.40
N GLY A 111 6.61 19.72 4.41
CA GLY A 111 7.09 21.11 4.55
C GLY A 111 8.61 21.28 4.75
N LEU A 112 9.33 20.20 5.04
CA LEU A 112 10.79 20.18 5.16
C LEU A 112 11.50 19.67 3.90
N ALA A 113 10.76 19.16 2.91
CA ALA A 113 11.34 18.62 1.69
C ALA A 113 12.05 19.72 0.89
N SER A 114 13.19 19.35 0.29
CA SER A 114 13.94 20.25 -0.56
C SER A 114 13.13 20.70 -1.78
N ARG A 115 13.55 21.80 -2.40
CA ARG A 115 12.90 22.30 -3.63
C ARG A 115 12.93 21.28 -4.76
N ALA A 116 14.00 20.49 -4.87
CA ALA A 116 14.11 19.43 -5.87
C ALA A 116 13.04 18.35 -5.65
N THR A 117 12.85 17.95 -4.40
CA THR A 117 11.83 16.98 -3.99
C THR A 117 10.41 17.49 -4.19
N GLN A 118 10.13 18.76 -3.88
CA GLN A 118 8.82 19.36 -4.12
C GLN A 118 8.43 19.34 -5.61
N VAL A 119 9.39 19.67 -6.49
CA VAL A 119 9.18 19.60 -7.95
C VAL A 119 9.00 18.15 -8.40
N PHE A 120 9.86 17.24 -7.91
CA PHE A 120 9.77 15.82 -8.24
C PHE A 120 8.43 15.20 -7.78
N PHE A 121 7.95 15.55 -6.59
CA PHE A 121 6.67 15.08 -6.07
C PHE A 121 5.48 15.54 -6.93
N GLY A 122 5.50 16.78 -7.42
CA GLY A 122 4.51 17.26 -8.39
C GLY A 122 4.49 16.40 -9.66
N LEU A 123 5.66 15.97 -10.14
CA LEU A 123 5.77 15.07 -11.29
C LEU A 123 5.33 13.65 -10.97
N VAL A 124 5.57 13.15 -9.75
CA VAL A 124 5.06 11.85 -9.29
C VAL A 124 3.52 11.85 -9.27
N LYS A 125 2.90 12.95 -8.83
CA LYS A 125 1.44 13.12 -8.91
C LYS A 125 0.93 13.06 -10.35
N GLN A 126 1.60 13.75 -11.28
CA GLN A 126 1.25 13.70 -12.71
C GLN A 126 1.46 12.30 -13.30
N ALA A 127 2.60 11.68 -13.05
CA ALA A 127 2.91 10.32 -13.49
C ALA A 127 1.87 9.31 -12.98
N ARG A 128 1.36 9.50 -11.76
CA ARG A 128 0.28 8.70 -11.19
C ARG A 128 -1.06 8.96 -11.88
N GLU A 129 -1.41 10.23 -12.11
CA GLU A 129 -2.65 10.63 -12.79
C GLU A 129 -2.72 10.09 -14.22
N TYR A 130 -1.61 10.17 -14.97
CA TYR A 130 -1.50 9.69 -16.35
C TYR A 130 -1.02 8.23 -16.48
N ARG A 131 -0.73 7.57 -15.35
CA ARG A 131 -0.15 6.20 -15.27
C ARG A 131 1.11 6.01 -16.13
N ASP A 132 1.93 7.04 -16.20
CA ASP A 132 3.15 7.10 -17.01
C ASP A 132 4.36 7.50 -16.15
N PRO A 133 5.06 6.54 -15.51
CA PRO A 133 6.27 6.83 -14.75
C PRO A 133 7.49 7.08 -15.66
N GLY A 134 7.38 6.93 -16.98
CA GLY A 134 8.47 7.07 -17.93
C GLY A 134 9.04 8.49 -18.00
N MET A 135 8.26 9.48 -17.56
CA MET A 135 8.71 10.86 -17.46
C MET A 135 9.65 11.14 -16.28
N LEU A 136 9.73 10.25 -15.27
CA LEU A 136 10.52 10.50 -14.05
C LEU A 136 12.04 10.37 -14.28
N PRO A 137 12.57 9.32 -14.93
CA PRO A 137 14.02 9.18 -15.12
C PRO A 137 14.68 10.33 -15.90
N PRO A 138 14.12 10.81 -17.03
CA PRO A 138 14.69 11.95 -17.76
C PRO A 138 14.78 13.22 -16.90
N VAL A 139 13.80 13.46 -16.03
CA VAL A 139 13.84 14.61 -15.12
C VAL A 139 14.97 14.47 -14.10
N VAL A 140 15.13 13.28 -13.51
CA VAL A 140 16.22 13.02 -12.57
C VAL A 140 17.59 13.16 -13.24
N GLU A 141 17.71 12.73 -14.49
CA GLU A 141 18.94 12.87 -15.28
C GLU A 141 19.32 14.35 -15.50
N MET A 142 18.34 15.20 -15.75
CA MET A 142 18.54 16.65 -15.92
C MET A 142 18.88 17.39 -14.62
N LEU A 143 18.68 16.77 -13.44
CA LEU A 143 18.97 17.41 -12.17
C LEU A 143 20.49 17.51 -11.94
N PRO A 144 20.99 18.69 -11.50
CA PRO A 144 22.34 18.82 -10.98
C PRO A 144 22.62 17.81 -9.87
N ARG A 145 23.89 17.41 -9.71
CA ARG A 145 24.27 16.42 -8.69
C ARG A 145 23.80 16.83 -7.29
N GLU A 146 23.90 18.11 -6.94
CA GLU A 146 23.44 18.64 -5.65
C GLU A 146 21.92 18.45 -5.45
N SER A 147 21.12 18.71 -6.49
CA SER A 147 19.67 18.48 -6.46
C SER A 147 19.32 16.99 -6.39
N ARG A 148 20.10 16.12 -7.05
CA ARG A 148 19.96 14.66 -6.92
C ARG A 148 20.32 14.17 -5.52
N ALA A 149 21.33 14.76 -4.90
CA ALA A 149 21.71 14.45 -3.52
C ALA A 149 20.61 14.87 -2.54
N ALA A 150 20.05 16.06 -2.69
CA ALA A 150 18.92 16.53 -1.88
C ALA A 150 17.67 15.65 -2.08
N LEU A 151 17.34 15.30 -3.33
CA LEU A 151 16.24 14.37 -3.63
C LEU A 151 16.48 13.01 -2.98
N LEU A 152 17.70 12.49 -3.05
CA LEU A 152 18.07 11.22 -2.43
C LEU A 152 17.94 11.28 -0.91
N GLU A 153 18.43 12.33 -0.26
CA GLU A 153 18.32 12.51 1.19
C GLU A 153 16.86 12.53 1.64
N ASP A 154 16.03 13.39 1.04
CA ASP A 154 14.59 13.47 1.37
C ASP A 154 13.88 12.13 1.08
N THR A 155 14.25 11.46 -0.01
CA THR A 155 13.73 10.13 -0.37
C THR A 155 14.08 9.10 0.70
N LEU A 156 15.32 9.10 1.20
CA LEU A 156 15.76 8.17 2.24
C LEU A 156 15.07 8.45 3.57
N ASP A 157 14.88 9.71 3.95
CA ASP A 157 14.08 10.08 5.11
C ASP A 157 12.66 9.53 4.98
N MET A 158 12.06 9.68 3.81
CA MET A 158 10.74 9.12 3.51
C MET A 158 10.73 7.58 3.57
N TRP A 159 11.78 6.92 3.09
CA TRP A 159 11.97 5.47 3.24
C TRP A 159 12.22 5.04 4.68
N THR A 160 12.81 5.86 5.54
CA THR A 160 12.91 5.51 6.97
C THR A 160 11.56 5.69 7.67
N TYR A 161 10.75 6.64 7.22
CA TYR A 161 9.38 6.82 7.68
C TYR A 161 8.47 5.65 7.26
N TYR A 162 8.50 5.27 5.98
CA TYR A 162 7.68 4.17 5.44
C TYR A 162 8.33 2.79 5.53
N GLY A 163 9.64 2.66 5.71
CA GLY A 163 10.35 1.37 5.69
C GLY A 163 10.15 0.54 6.95
N HIS A 164 9.59 1.14 8.01
CA HIS A 164 9.02 0.39 9.13
C HIS A 164 7.67 -0.27 8.78
N VAL A 165 7.10 0.08 7.62
CA VAL A 165 5.91 -0.51 7.01
C VAL A 165 6.39 -1.51 5.95
N ASP A 166 6.01 -2.77 6.12
CA ASP A 166 6.54 -3.93 5.39
C ASP A 166 6.81 -3.71 3.88
N ALA A 167 8.03 -4.05 3.44
CA ALA A 167 8.56 -3.86 2.08
C ALA A 167 7.77 -4.60 0.97
N GLY A 168 6.95 -5.58 1.35
CA GLY A 168 6.07 -6.34 0.44
C GLY A 168 5.02 -5.48 -0.28
N LEU A 169 4.71 -4.28 0.24
CA LEU A 169 3.73 -3.36 -0.36
C LEU A 169 4.11 -2.85 -1.76
N LEU A 170 5.39 -2.87 -2.12
CA LEU A 170 5.88 -2.37 -3.42
C LEU A 170 5.71 -3.40 -4.54
N ARG A 171 5.82 -4.68 -4.20
CA ARG A 171 5.85 -5.79 -5.16
C ARG A 171 4.45 -6.23 -5.59
N GLU A 172 3.45 -5.99 -4.74
CA GLU A 172 2.09 -6.47 -4.95
C GLU A 172 1.21 -5.51 -5.78
N ARG A 173 1.61 -4.27 -6.09
CA ARG A 173 0.66 -3.31 -6.70
C ARG A 173 0.47 -3.40 -8.22
N TYR A 174 1.26 -4.16 -8.99
CA TYR A 174 0.95 -4.51 -10.40
C TYR A 174 1.64 -5.82 -10.81
N PRO A 175 0.91 -6.90 -11.17
CA PRO A 175 0.42 -7.09 -12.54
C PRO A 175 -1.07 -7.54 -12.66
N SER A 176 -1.69 -7.25 -13.81
CA SER A 176 -3.15 -7.29 -14.10
C SER A 176 -3.78 -8.67 -14.37
N PRO A 177 -5.09 -8.70 -14.71
CA PRO A 177 -5.47 -9.19 -16.04
C PRO A 177 -6.08 -8.09 -16.92
N THR A 178 -5.54 -8.03 -18.14
CA THR A 178 -6.19 -7.68 -19.42
C THR A 178 -7.59 -7.05 -19.39
N GLY A 179 -7.63 -5.82 -19.93
CA GLY A 179 -8.85 -5.12 -20.33
C GLY A 179 -9.41 -4.24 -19.23
N LEU A 180 -9.53 -2.93 -19.48
CA LEU A 180 -10.75 -2.16 -19.17
C LEU A 180 -10.60 -0.70 -19.64
N SER A 181 -11.51 -0.39 -20.57
CA SER A 181 -12.25 0.83 -20.87
C SER A 181 -11.65 2.21 -20.61
N THR A 182 -11.55 2.96 -21.71
CA THR A 182 -11.46 4.43 -21.81
C THR A 182 -12.45 5.14 -20.89
N VAL A 183 -11.93 6.02 -20.02
CA VAL A 183 -12.72 7.01 -19.29
C VAL A 183 -13.38 7.95 -20.30
N THR A 184 -14.70 8.13 -20.20
CA THR A 184 -15.45 9.07 -21.03
C THR A 184 -15.76 10.31 -20.21
N VAL A 185 -15.38 11.49 -20.71
CA VAL A 185 -15.67 12.79 -20.06
C VAL A 185 -16.90 13.40 -20.73
N THR A 186 -17.96 13.63 -19.97
CA THR A 186 -19.11 14.43 -20.41
C THR A 186 -19.20 15.70 -19.58
N MET A 187 -19.23 16.86 -20.25
CA MET A 187 -19.54 18.15 -19.64
C MET A 187 -21.05 18.36 -19.68
N GLU A 188 -21.73 18.25 -18.53
CA GLU A 188 -23.09 18.79 -18.40
C GLU A 188 -23.00 20.28 -18.05
N GLY A 189 -23.53 21.11 -18.94
CA GLY A 189 -23.61 22.56 -18.73
C GLY A 189 -24.72 22.90 -17.74
N ASN A 190 -24.38 23.65 -16.70
CA ASN A 190 -25.37 24.41 -15.94
C ASN A 190 -24.95 25.89 -15.82
N ASP A 191 -25.92 26.72 -16.21
CA ASP A 191 -26.12 28.16 -16.07
C ASP A 191 -24.88 29.07 -15.79
N PRO A 192 -24.43 29.88 -16.77
CA PRO A 192 -23.21 30.70 -16.68
C PRO A 192 -23.26 31.89 -15.70
N GLU A 193 -24.34 32.08 -14.93
CA GLU A 193 -24.44 33.20 -13.98
C GLU A 193 -24.27 32.84 -12.49
N LYS A 194 -24.17 31.56 -12.10
CA LYS A 194 -24.15 31.22 -10.64
C LYS A 194 -23.08 30.26 -10.11
N ALA A 195 -22.28 29.60 -10.94
CA ALA A 195 -21.10 28.89 -10.45
C ALA A 195 -20.11 28.70 -11.60
N GLY A 196 -18.81 28.89 -11.34
CA GLY A 196 -17.77 28.54 -12.31
C GLY A 196 -17.81 27.06 -12.70
N PRO A 197 -17.16 26.65 -13.81
CA PRO A 197 -17.24 25.30 -14.33
C PRO A 197 -16.69 24.30 -13.32
N GLY A 198 -17.60 23.62 -12.61
CA GLY A 198 -17.27 22.46 -11.81
C GLY A 198 -17.03 21.29 -12.75
N VAL A 199 -15.75 20.98 -13.00
CA VAL A 199 -15.38 19.72 -13.64
C VAL A 199 -15.76 18.60 -12.67
N VAL A 200 -16.80 17.83 -12.98
CA VAL A 200 -17.12 16.61 -12.25
C VAL A 200 -16.23 15.51 -12.83
N VAL A 201 -15.17 15.17 -12.10
CA VAL A 201 -14.29 14.04 -12.43
C VAL A 201 -14.88 12.79 -11.78
N ASP A 202 -15.35 11.86 -12.61
CA ASP A 202 -15.83 10.56 -12.13
C ASP A 202 -14.63 9.68 -11.76
N LEU A 203 -14.37 9.56 -10.45
CA LEU A 203 -13.28 8.76 -9.88
C LEU A 203 -13.68 7.28 -9.66
N SER A 204 -14.86 6.85 -10.11
CA SER A 204 -15.32 5.46 -9.95
C SER A 204 -14.40 4.44 -10.65
N ALA A 205 -13.64 4.86 -11.66
CA ALA A 205 -12.63 4.07 -12.35
C ALA A 205 -11.29 3.90 -11.58
N LEU A 206 -11.12 4.54 -10.40
CA LEU A 206 -9.96 4.38 -9.51
C LEU A 206 -10.20 3.37 -8.37
N GLY A 207 -11.37 2.72 -8.33
CA GLY A 207 -11.64 1.63 -7.41
C GLY A 207 -10.73 0.42 -7.70
N HIS A 208 -10.43 -0.36 -6.65
CA HIS A 208 -9.93 -1.72 -6.86
C HIS A 208 -10.96 -2.47 -7.74
N PRO A 209 -10.54 -3.25 -8.75
CA PRO A 209 -11.48 -3.89 -9.68
C PRO A 209 -12.43 -4.87 -8.97
N ALA A 210 -12.02 -5.43 -7.83
CA ALA A 210 -12.88 -6.16 -6.92
C ALA A 210 -13.86 -5.21 -6.21
N ALA A 211 -15.14 -5.27 -6.59
CA ALA A 211 -16.24 -4.55 -5.96
C ALA A 211 -17.07 -5.51 -5.09
N TYR A 212 -17.46 -5.04 -3.90
CA TYR A 212 -18.30 -5.80 -2.99
C TYR A 212 -19.52 -4.98 -2.58
N GLY A 213 -20.66 -5.62 -2.59
CA GLY A 213 -21.82 -5.22 -1.79
C GLY A 213 -21.68 -5.73 -0.37
N VAL A 214 -22.45 -5.16 0.55
CA VAL A 214 -22.53 -5.66 1.94
C VAL A 214 -23.95 -6.02 2.31
N ARG A 215 -24.10 -7.10 3.07
CA ARG A 215 -25.37 -7.50 3.66
C ARG A 215 -25.17 -7.86 5.12
N THR A 216 -25.96 -7.25 6.00
CA THR A 216 -25.97 -7.63 7.42
C THR A 216 -26.66 -8.97 7.62
N ASP A 217 -26.08 -9.82 8.46
CA ASP A 217 -26.62 -11.13 8.82
C ASP A 217 -26.36 -11.43 10.32
N MET A 218 -26.91 -12.54 10.81
CA MET A 218 -26.68 -13.06 12.16
C MET A 218 -26.08 -14.46 12.07
N THR A 219 -24.78 -14.59 12.28
CA THR A 219 -24.10 -15.89 12.22
C THR A 219 -24.26 -16.66 13.54
N ARG A 220 -24.73 -17.90 13.46
CA ARG A 220 -24.76 -18.82 14.62
C ARG A 220 -23.37 -19.44 14.81
N THR A 221 -22.86 -19.31 16.03
CA THR A 221 -21.57 -19.87 16.45
C THR A 221 -21.77 -20.76 17.68
N GLY A 222 -20.74 -21.52 18.07
CA GLY A 222 -20.75 -22.27 19.33
C GLY A 222 -20.97 -21.40 20.58
N SER A 223 -20.72 -20.08 20.48
CA SER A 223 -20.91 -19.08 21.54
C SER A 223 -22.24 -18.31 21.45
N GLY A 224 -23.15 -18.73 20.57
CA GLY A 224 -24.42 -18.06 20.29
C GLY A 224 -24.40 -17.24 18.99
N LEU A 225 -25.40 -16.37 18.84
CA LEU A 225 -25.54 -15.51 17.66
C LEU A 225 -24.56 -14.33 17.73
N VAL A 226 -23.92 -14.04 16.60
CA VAL A 226 -22.99 -12.92 16.42
C VAL A 226 -23.49 -12.06 15.27
N ALA A 227 -23.39 -10.74 15.41
CA ALA A 227 -23.63 -9.82 14.31
C ALA A 227 -22.58 -10.05 13.23
N SER A 228 -23.01 -10.20 11.98
CA SER A 228 -22.08 -10.45 10.88
C SER A 228 -22.42 -9.63 9.63
N VAL A 229 -21.44 -9.44 8.76
CA VAL A 229 -21.59 -8.76 7.47
C VAL A 229 -21.00 -9.64 6.38
N ALA A 230 -21.85 -10.04 5.45
CA ALA A 230 -21.46 -10.71 4.23
C ALA A 230 -20.93 -9.69 3.22
N LEU A 231 -19.76 -9.98 2.66
CA LEU A 231 -19.28 -9.36 1.43
C LEU A 231 -19.87 -10.15 0.25
N VAL A 232 -20.65 -9.47 -0.58
CA VAL A 232 -21.25 -10.05 -1.78
C VAL A 232 -20.43 -9.55 -2.97
N PRO A 233 -19.77 -10.43 -3.74
CA PRO A 233 -19.08 -10.01 -4.95
C PRO A 233 -20.03 -9.28 -5.91
N GLU A 234 -19.65 -8.09 -6.35
CA GLU A 234 -20.37 -7.32 -7.38
C GLU A 234 -19.58 -7.27 -8.70
N SER A 235 -18.30 -7.70 -8.68
CA SER A 235 -17.47 -7.83 -9.87
C SER A 235 -16.80 -9.21 -9.96
N PRO A 236 -16.35 -9.63 -11.17
CA PRO A 236 -15.65 -10.90 -11.37
C PRO A 236 -14.34 -11.02 -10.58
N GLU A 237 -13.70 -9.90 -10.26
CA GLU A 237 -12.44 -9.84 -9.51
C GLU A 237 -12.66 -9.92 -7.99
N ALA A 238 -13.91 -9.84 -7.54
CA ALA A 238 -14.27 -9.99 -6.13
C ALA A 238 -14.50 -11.46 -5.76
N GLY A 239 -13.84 -11.90 -4.69
CA GLY A 239 -13.90 -13.28 -4.24
C GLY A 239 -12.74 -13.67 -3.34
N TYR A 240 -12.55 -14.97 -3.16
CA TYR A 240 -11.54 -15.54 -2.28
C TYR A 240 -10.14 -15.02 -2.54
N ASP A 241 -9.70 -15.05 -3.80
CA ASP A 241 -8.34 -14.66 -4.16
C ASP A 241 -8.08 -13.19 -3.81
N ASP A 242 -9.03 -12.29 -4.07
CA ASP A 242 -8.93 -10.89 -3.65
C ASP A 242 -8.92 -10.75 -2.12
N LEU A 243 -9.81 -11.39 -1.38
CA LEU A 243 -9.84 -11.25 0.08
C LEU A 243 -8.61 -11.84 0.75
N ARG A 244 -8.10 -12.96 0.25
CA ARG A 244 -6.84 -13.54 0.72
C ARG A 244 -5.67 -12.63 0.40
N TRP A 245 -5.58 -12.17 -0.84
CA TRP A 245 -4.44 -11.40 -1.33
C TRP A 245 -4.43 -9.96 -0.83
N ARG A 246 -5.52 -9.22 -1.05
CA ARG A 246 -5.66 -7.80 -0.67
C ARG A 246 -5.89 -7.62 0.81
N CYS A 247 -6.53 -8.56 1.50
CA CYS A 247 -6.93 -8.37 2.89
C CYS A 247 -6.19 -9.27 3.87
N GLY A 248 -5.47 -10.29 3.40
CA GLY A 248 -4.80 -11.28 4.25
C GLY A 248 -5.78 -12.18 5.00
N TRP A 249 -7.03 -12.30 4.51
CA TRP A 249 -8.04 -13.09 5.21
C TRP A 249 -7.82 -14.57 4.94
N GLU A 250 -7.89 -15.36 6.02
CA GLU A 250 -7.72 -16.81 5.94
C GLU A 250 -9.08 -17.52 5.89
N PRO A 251 -9.12 -18.74 5.32
CA PRO A 251 -10.30 -19.59 5.35
C PRO A 251 -10.79 -19.81 6.78
N TYR A 252 -12.09 -19.62 6.97
CA TYR A 252 -12.77 -19.84 8.23
C TYR A 252 -13.00 -21.33 8.45
N ILE A 253 -12.47 -21.87 9.55
CA ILE A 253 -12.75 -23.23 10.00
C ILE A 253 -13.81 -23.14 11.09
N PHE A 254 -14.95 -23.82 10.92
CA PHE A 254 -16.15 -23.73 11.77
C PHE A 254 -15.99 -24.26 13.21
N GLN A 255 -14.77 -24.40 13.74
CA GLN A 255 -14.54 -24.84 15.11
C GLN A 255 -14.64 -23.70 16.15
N GLY A 256 -14.80 -22.44 15.72
CA GLY A 256 -15.02 -21.30 16.61
C GLY A 256 -14.84 -19.96 15.90
N LEU A 257 -15.28 -18.85 16.52
CA LEU A 257 -15.03 -17.51 15.98
C LEU A 257 -13.53 -17.25 15.85
N PRO A 258 -13.08 -16.54 14.79
CA PRO A 258 -11.72 -16.03 14.75
C PRO A 258 -11.49 -15.11 15.94
N SER A 259 -10.24 -15.04 16.40
CA SER A 259 -9.82 -13.97 17.31
C SER A 259 -10.15 -12.62 16.68
N VAL A 260 -10.60 -11.67 17.50
CA VAL A 260 -10.84 -10.31 17.03
C VAL A 260 -9.52 -9.77 16.46
N ASP A 261 -9.53 -9.42 15.18
CA ASP A 261 -8.47 -8.68 14.54
C ASP A 261 -8.74 -7.19 14.76
N PRO A 262 -7.99 -6.54 15.65
CA PRO A 262 -8.20 -5.15 15.93
C PRO A 262 -8.00 -4.24 14.72
N ALA A 263 -7.23 -4.69 13.71
CA ALA A 263 -6.87 -3.87 12.54
C ALA A 263 -8.09 -3.56 11.69
N TRP A 264 -9.08 -4.46 11.66
CA TRP A 264 -10.28 -4.31 10.86
C TRP A 264 -11.38 -3.61 11.62
N VAL A 265 -11.99 -2.62 10.98
CA VAL A 265 -13.05 -1.79 11.55
C VAL A 265 -14.22 -1.69 10.59
N LEU A 266 -15.41 -2.01 11.09
CA LEU A 266 -16.69 -1.66 10.46
C LEU A 266 -17.17 -0.33 11.06
N LYS A 267 -17.27 0.69 10.21
CA LYS A 267 -17.84 2.00 10.57
C LYS A 267 -19.35 1.98 10.46
N ILE A 268 -19.99 2.46 11.52
CA ILE A 268 -21.45 2.50 11.63
C ILE A 268 -21.84 3.91 12.09
N ASP A 269 -22.79 4.51 11.41
CA ASP A 269 -23.40 5.76 11.87
C ASP A 269 -24.15 5.50 13.18
N ARG A 270 -23.79 6.24 14.23
CA ARG A 270 -24.30 6.01 15.58
C ARG A 270 -25.81 6.20 15.66
N THR A 271 -26.34 7.16 14.92
CA THR A 271 -27.73 7.61 15.01
C THR A 271 -28.65 6.72 14.18
N SER A 272 -28.33 6.54 12.90
CA SER A 272 -29.16 5.80 11.95
C SER A 272 -28.86 4.30 11.95
N GLY A 273 -27.69 3.88 12.44
CA GLY A 273 -27.23 2.50 12.30
C GLY A 273 -26.85 2.11 10.86
N ALA A 274 -26.68 3.11 9.99
CA ALA A 274 -26.22 2.90 8.62
C ALA A 274 -24.76 2.41 8.62
N LEU A 275 -24.47 1.39 7.81
CA LEU A 275 -23.09 0.98 7.59
C LEU A 275 -22.42 2.03 6.69
N LEU A 276 -21.23 2.49 7.08
CA LEU A 276 -20.51 3.57 6.41
C LEU A 276 -19.29 3.06 5.62
N GLY A 277 -18.62 2.03 6.13
CA GLY A 277 -17.44 1.49 5.47
C GLY A 277 -16.78 0.36 6.25
N ILE A 278 -15.97 -0.43 5.53
CA ILE A 278 -15.09 -1.44 6.10
C ILE A 278 -13.65 -1.04 5.76
N VAL A 279 -12.82 -0.88 6.78
CA VAL A 279 -11.47 -0.35 6.64
C VAL A 279 -10.49 -1.13 7.51
N ARG A 280 -9.22 -1.06 7.15
CA ARG A 280 -8.10 -1.51 7.98
C ARG A 280 -7.31 -0.31 8.48
N LEU A 281 -6.98 -0.31 9.77
CA LEU A 281 -6.25 0.76 10.43
C LEU A 281 -4.76 0.69 10.09
N LEU A 282 -4.20 1.80 9.62
CA LEU A 282 -2.78 1.90 9.29
C LEU A 282 -1.92 1.66 10.53
N ASP A 283 -2.28 2.27 11.66
CA ASP A 283 -1.54 2.13 12.93
C ASP A 283 -1.41 0.66 13.38
N ALA A 284 -2.40 -0.20 13.06
CA ALA A 284 -2.35 -1.62 13.36
C ALA A 284 -1.23 -2.34 12.60
N THR A 285 -0.95 -1.88 11.38
CA THR A 285 0.13 -2.39 10.54
C THR A 285 1.47 -1.77 10.94
N LEU A 286 1.50 -0.49 11.35
CA LEU A 286 2.76 0.22 11.63
C LEU A 286 3.25 0.10 13.07
N ARG A 287 2.36 -0.19 14.01
CA ARG A 287 2.62 -0.20 15.46
C ARG A 287 1.88 -1.37 16.12
N PRO A 288 2.21 -2.62 15.75
CA PRO A 288 1.52 -3.81 16.27
C PRO A 288 1.65 -3.97 17.79
N GLU A 289 2.63 -3.31 18.42
CA GLU A 289 2.83 -3.29 19.87
C GLU A 289 1.80 -2.43 20.63
N ARG A 290 1.11 -1.52 19.94
CA ARG A 290 0.08 -0.68 20.55
C ARG A 290 -1.18 -1.47 20.81
N GLN A 291 -1.84 -1.14 21.91
CA GLN A 291 -3.14 -1.73 22.20
C GLN A 291 -4.20 -1.13 21.25
N PRO A 292 -5.24 -1.91 20.85
CA PRO A 292 -6.23 -1.47 19.86
C PRO A 292 -6.92 -0.13 20.17
N TRP A 293 -7.13 0.18 21.46
CA TRP A 293 -7.74 1.44 21.90
C TRP A 293 -6.82 2.67 21.77
N GLU A 294 -5.52 2.46 21.53
CA GLU A 294 -4.52 3.52 21.35
C GLU A 294 -4.35 3.92 19.87
N TRP A 295 -4.99 3.20 18.95
CA TRP A 295 -4.87 3.45 17.53
C TRP A 295 -5.71 4.63 17.08
N ARG A 296 -5.16 5.41 16.13
CA ARG A 296 -5.89 6.52 15.53
C ARG A 296 -6.99 5.97 14.64
N LYS A 297 -8.24 6.30 14.99
CA LYS A 297 -9.44 5.73 14.37
C LYS A 297 -9.70 6.23 12.94
N ASP A 298 -8.96 7.24 12.48
CA ASP A 298 -9.15 7.91 11.18
C ASP A 298 -7.98 7.77 10.21
N VAL A 299 -7.05 6.85 10.47
CA VAL A 299 -5.90 6.59 9.60
C VAL A 299 -5.97 5.14 9.08
N TYR A 300 -6.10 4.96 7.77
CA TYR A 300 -6.34 3.67 7.13
C TYR A 300 -5.26 3.34 6.11
N ASP A 301 -4.83 2.08 6.08
CA ASP A 301 -3.99 1.57 4.99
C ASP A 301 -4.83 0.93 3.87
N ARG A 302 -6.02 0.42 4.21
CA ARG A 302 -6.92 -0.23 3.25
C ARG A 302 -8.38 0.14 3.49
N ILE A 303 -9.10 0.32 2.39
CA ILE A 303 -10.56 0.47 2.38
C ILE A 303 -11.11 -0.70 1.58
N LEU A 304 -11.85 -1.57 2.25
CA LEU A 304 -12.47 -2.74 1.64
C LEU A 304 -13.82 -2.39 1.03
N TRP A 305 -14.59 -1.56 1.72
CA TRP A 305 -15.91 -1.16 1.27
C TRP A 305 -16.27 0.24 1.77
N ARG A 306 -17.02 1.00 0.97
CA ARG A 306 -17.62 2.27 1.36
C ARG A 306 -19.10 2.25 0.99
N ALA A 307 -19.91 2.85 1.85
CA ALA A 307 -21.33 2.91 1.61
C ALA A 307 -21.66 3.71 0.35
N PRO A 308 -22.56 3.20 -0.51
CA PRO A 308 -23.06 3.97 -1.63
C PRO A 308 -23.84 5.19 -1.11
N VAL A 309 -23.57 6.35 -1.70
CA VAL A 309 -24.29 7.60 -1.44
C VAL A 309 -25.38 7.74 -2.50
N PRO A 310 -26.64 8.07 -2.14
CA PRO A 310 -27.11 8.58 -0.85
C PRO A 310 -27.73 7.54 0.11
N ALA A 311 -27.85 6.27 -0.30
CA ALA A 311 -28.61 5.26 0.44
C ALA A 311 -27.71 4.17 1.05
N PRO A 312 -27.04 4.45 2.17
CA PRO A 312 -26.23 3.45 2.86
C PRO A 312 -27.13 2.33 3.42
N PRO A 313 -26.68 1.07 3.40
CA PRO A 313 -27.45 -0.03 3.95
C PRO A 313 -27.66 0.13 5.45
N LEU A 314 -28.91 -0.02 5.89
CA LEU A 314 -29.33 0.06 7.28
C LEU A 314 -29.32 -1.33 7.91
N ALA A 315 -28.64 -1.46 9.04
CA ALA A 315 -28.68 -2.68 9.83
C ALA A 315 -30.00 -2.80 10.60
N SER A 316 -30.49 -4.03 10.80
CA SER A 316 -31.68 -4.25 11.62
C SER A 316 -31.43 -3.89 13.09
N ALA A 317 -32.49 -3.53 13.83
CA ALA A 317 -32.37 -3.19 15.26
C ALA A 317 -31.72 -4.31 16.08
N LYS A 318 -32.08 -5.57 15.82
CA LYS A 318 -31.49 -6.76 16.46
C LYS A 318 -30.00 -6.90 16.17
N TRP A 319 -29.60 -6.62 14.93
CA TRP A 319 -28.20 -6.64 14.52
C TRP A 319 -27.41 -5.55 15.25
N LEU A 320 -27.93 -4.31 15.27
CA LEU A 320 -27.30 -3.17 15.94
C LEU A 320 -27.15 -3.39 17.44
N GLU A 321 -28.17 -3.93 18.11
CA GLU A 321 -28.11 -4.27 19.53
C GLU A 321 -27.00 -5.29 19.80
N THR A 322 -26.89 -6.32 18.97
CA THR A 322 -25.85 -7.34 19.11
C THR A 322 -24.45 -6.77 18.90
N ALA A 323 -24.27 -5.96 17.85
CA ALA A 323 -23.01 -5.30 17.54
C ALA A 323 -22.59 -4.32 18.66
N ARG A 324 -23.52 -3.52 19.19
CA ARG A 324 -23.25 -2.61 20.32
C ARG A 324 -22.89 -3.32 21.62
N ARG A 325 -23.46 -4.50 21.85
CA ARG A 325 -23.17 -5.27 23.08
C ARG A 325 -21.79 -5.91 23.06
N ARG A 326 -21.29 -6.26 21.87
CA ARG A 326 -20.01 -6.97 21.71
C ARG A 326 -18.88 -6.08 21.20
N ASP A 327 -19.20 -4.90 20.68
CA ASP A 327 -18.29 -3.98 19.98
C ASP A 327 -17.52 -4.62 18.81
N THR A 328 -17.97 -5.79 18.34
CA THR A 328 -17.33 -6.57 17.29
C THR A 328 -18.35 -7.19 16.35
N VAL A 329 -17.87 -7.53 15.15
CA VAL A 329 -18.66 -8.08 14.06
C VAL A 329 -17.84 -9.10 13.29
N LEU A 330 -18.47 -10.19 12.85
CA LEU A 330 -17.84 -11.12 11.93
C LEU A 330 -18.01 -10.61 10.49
N LEU A 331 -16.92 -10.26 9.82
CA LEU A 331 -16.91 -10.01 8.38
C LEU A 331 -16.59 -11.32 7.67
N TYR A 332 -17.33 -11.64 6.62
CA TYR A 332 -17.08 -12.85 5.84
C TYR A 332 -17.34 -12.63 4.36
N GLY A 333 -16.57 -13.32 3.53
CA GLY A 333 -16.72 -13.34 2.07
C GLY A 333 -16.64 -14.75 1.51
N PRO A 334 -16.99 -14.94 0.24
CA PRO A 334 -17.11 -16.26 -0.38
C PRO A 334 -15.74 -16.92 -0.62
N LEU A 335 -15.67 -18.25 -0.52
CA LEU A 335 -14.51 -19.03 -1.01
C LEU A 335 -14.53 -19.27 -2.53
N ASP A 336 -15.69 -19.32 -3.17
CA ASP A 336 -15.82 -19.58 -4.61
C ASP A 336 -16.41 -18.34 -5.31
N ALA A 337 -15.81 -17.91 -6.44
CA ALA A 337 -16.16 -16.71 -7.20
C ALA A 337 -17.54 -16.75 -7.92
N GLY A 338 -18.49 -17.57 -7.45
CA GLY A 338 -19.81 -17.74 -8.06
C GLY A 338 -20.85 -18.40 -7.16
N SER A 339 -20.61 -18.46 -5.83
CA SER A 339 -21.62 -19.01 -4.92
C SER A 339 -22.67 -17.95 -4.58
N ASP A 340 -23.81 -17.98 -5.29
CA ASP A 340 -24.94 -17.08 -5.03
C ASP A 340 -25.70 -17.39 -3.73
N THR A 341 -25.33 -18.47 -3.01
CA THR A 341 -26.07 -18.92 -1.82
C THR A 341 -25.23 -18.93 -0.54
N PRO A 342 -25.77 -18.43 0.59
CA PRO A 342 -25.07 -18.38 1.88
C PRO A 342 -24.95 -19.73 2.61
N ALA A 343 -25.34 -20.84 1.97
CA ALA A 343 -25.60 -22.10 2.66
C ALA A 343 -24.33 -22.86 3.07
N ASP A 344 -23.18 -22.55 2.45
CA ASP A 344 -21.91 -23.20 2.77
C ASP A 344 -21.08 -22.34 3.72
N TRP A 345 -21.52 -22.24 4.98
CA TRP A 345 -20.75 -21.66 6.08
C TRP A 345 -19.41 -22.38 6.34
N GLU A 346 -19.22 -23.55 5.74
CA GLU A 346 -17.95 -24.31 5.69
C GLU A 346 -16.96 -23.75 4.66
N ARG A 347 -17.38 -22.77 3.83
CA ARG A 347 -16.62 -22.25 2.71
C ARG A 347 -16.57 -20.73 2.67
N LEU A 348 -16.08 -20.10 3.75
CA LEU A 348 -15.93 -18.65 3.81
C LEU A 348 -14.50 -18.26 4.20
N VAL A 349 -14.03 -17.10 3.73
CA VAL A 349 -12.94 -16.35 4.39
C VAL A 349 -13.57 -15.40 5.38
N SER A 350 -12.94 -15.20 6.53
CA SER A 350 -13.51 -14.33 7.56
C SER A 350 -12.47 -13.60 8.37
N VAL A 351 -12.87 -12.43 8.89
CA VAL A 351 -12.14 -11.71 9.92
C VAL A 351 -13.14 -11.22 10.97
N HIS A 352 -12.74 -11.22 12.23
CA HIS A 352 -13.55 -10.71 13.31
C HIS A 352 -13.11 -9.27 13.60
N ALA A 353 -13.90 -8.28 13.17
CA ALA A 353 -13.55 -6.86 13.18
C ALA A 353 -14.18 -6.11 14.37
N TYR A 354 -13.64 -4.94 14.71
CA TYR A 354 -14.30 -4.02 15.64
C TYR A 354 -15.42 -3.22 14.97
N CYS A 355 -16.43 -2.87 15.76
CA CYS A 355 -17.43 -1.88 15.39
C CYS A 355 -17.01 -0.50 15.88
N GLN A 356 -17.00 0.49 14.98
CA GLN A 356 -16.82 1.89 15.34
C GLN A 356 -18.10 2.66 15.08
N PHE A 357 -18.79 3.03 16.15
CA PHE A 357 -19.97 3.89 16.09
C PHE A 357 -19.54 5.37 16.07
N THR A 358 -19.65 6.00 14.90
CA THR A 358 -19.27 7.40 14.66
C THR A 358 -20.50 8.25 14.43
N ASP A 359 -20.47 9.49 14.90
CA ASP A 359 -21.47 10.48 14.49
C ASP A 359 -21.10 10.96 13.08
N ARG A 360 -22.06 11.02 12.14
CA ARG A 360 -21.86 11.66 10.83
C ARG A 360 -21.30 13.08 11.03
N MET A 361 -20.21 13.43 10.34
CA MET A 361 -19.81 14.84 10.19
C MET A 361 -20.87 15.62 9.43
#